data_AF-A0A521JND6-F1
#
_entry.id   AF-A0A521JND6-F1
#
_cell.length_a   1.000
_cell.length_b   1.000
_cell.length_c   1.000
_cell.angle_alpha   90.00
_cell.angle_beta   90.00
_cell.angle_gamma   90.00
#
_symmetry.space_group_name_H-M   'P 1'
#
loop_
_entity.id
_entity.type
_entity.pdbx_description
1 polymer ?
#
loop_
_entity_poly.entity_id
_entity_poly.type
_entity_poly.pdbx_seq_one_letter_code
_entity_poly.pdbx_strand_id
1 'polypeptide(L)'
;MYLLVSALLNTEIANASIIWSFYIENKVLVIVGLLLLLFIVSISYRLRIRKKKKSKEKEVVRPITDVIGTEPEQVEELNQDLKPFGFAYDLSQDIFYSLMNGWQRNFGYFRLYDEASATFSMIIDCEPIYFSYNGMKWMIEFWKGQYGMTTGCEVGIYYTSGPDLNIPGVFNGTFYYCVKDEDRINMSFAFRKNGNLLFTRSAYHWWLTGFKLAEFSQPSELTMDIILDLFDRQMAEAFVKGLKEAGYTESEYAVRGRRVYVHFDKPHTQQPFTRNPLTVHLMQRNNRSFCDAYNYLTRAYVGTLDKLSFVKYKSPNMYNQIMNMGKPYQVFEAYDNIKGFVRKHDIDEEE
;
A
#
# COMPACT_ATOMS: atom_id res chain seq x y z
N MET A 1 -56.99 16.86 40.54
CA MET A 1 -55.72 16.50 39.87
C MET A 1 -55.82 15.20 39.06
N TYR A 2 -56.47 14.14 39.56
CA TYR A 2 -56.66 12.87 38.84
C TYR A 2 -57.48 12.94 37.53
N LEU A 3 -58.52 13.80 37.47
CA LEU A 3 -59.40 13.91 36.29
C LEU A 3 -58.73 14.58 35.08
N LEU A 4 -57.81 15.52 35.29
CA LEU A 4 -57.09 16.23 34.21
C LEU A 4 -56.02 15.35 33.55
N VAL A 5 -55.32 14.53 34.34
CA VAL A 5 -54.30 13.60 33.83
C VAL A 5 -54.94 12.48 33.01
N SER A 6 -56.10 11.97 33.44
CA SER A 6 -56.86 10.96 32.68
C SER A 6 -57.38 11.49 31.33
N ALA A 7 -57.81 12.74 31.26
CA ALA A 7 -58.29 13.35 30.01
C ALA A 7 -57.15 13.60 29.00
N LEU A 8 -55.95 14.00 29.47
CA LEU A 8 -54.75 14.16 28.64
C LEU A 8 -54.24 12.82 28.10
N LEU A 9 -54.21 11.77 28.94
CA LEU A 9 -53.83 10.43 28.50
C LEU A 9 -54.84 9.86 27.49
N ASN A 10 -56.15 10.05 27.70
CA ASN A 10 -57.17 9.58 26.76
C ASN A 10 -57.12 10.32 25.41
N THR A 11 -56.75 11.60 25.40
CA THR A 11 -56.59 12.37 24.15
C THR A 11 -55.33 12.00 23.39
N GLU A 12 -54.20 11.74 24.06
CA GLU A 12 -53.00 11.21 23.41
C GLU A 12 -53.20 9.81 22.84
N ILE A 13 -53.88 8.92 23.59
CA ILE A 13 -54.20 7.56 23.11
C ILE A 13 -55.17 7.61 21.92
N ALA A 14 -56.16 8.50 21.94
CA ALA A 14 -57.07 8.70 20.81
C ALA A 14 -56.34 9.23 19.56
N ASN A 15 -55.45 10.22 19.73
CA ASN A 15 -54.64 10.75 18.63
C ASN A 15 -53.70 9.69 18.05
N ALA A 16 -53.04 8.90 18.90
CA ALA A 16 -52.20 7.78 18.47
C ALA A 16 -53.00 6.71 17.71
N SER A 17 -54.22 6.41 18.15
CA SER A 17 -55.14 5.46 17.50
C SER A 17 -55.60 5.94 16.12
N ILE A 18 -55.91 7.24 15.98
CA ILE A 18 -56.29 7.85 14.69
C ILE A 18 -55.11 7.86 13.71
N ILE A 19 -53.90 8.15 14.19
CA ILE A 19 -52.69 8.11 13.35
C ILE A 19 -52.39 6.67 12.92
N TRP A 20 -52.64 5.69 13.80
CA TRP A 20 -52.44 4.27 13.53
C TRP A 20 -53.45 3.72 12.52
N SER A 21 -54.73 4.06 12.63
CA SER A 21 -55.75 3.67 11.66
C SER A 21 -55.53 4.32 10.30
N PHE A 22 -55.18 5.61 10.27
CA PHE A 22 -54.84 6.33 9.05
C PHE A 22 -53.60 5.73 8.36
N TYR A 23 -52.57 5.34 9.12
CA TYR A 23 -51.40 4.63 8.62
C TYR A 23 -51.76 3.26 8.01
N ILE A 24 -52.65 2.50 8.64
CA ILE A 24 -53.05 1.16 8.16
C ILE A 24 -53.90 1.25 6.88
N GLU A 25 -54.81 2.22 6.77
CA GLU A 25 -55.66 2.40 5.59
C GLU A 25 -54.91 3.03 4.41
N ASN A 26 -53.94 3.92 4.67
CA ASN A 26 -53.28 4.72 3.64
C ASN A 26 -51.76 4.43 3.52
N LYS A 27 -51.34 3.18 3.73
CA LYS A 27 -49.93 2.75 3.71
C LYS A 27 -49.15 3.25 2.50
N VAL A 28 -49.74 3.18 1.32
CA VAL A 28 -49.11 3.63 0.07
C VAL A 28 -48.85 5.14 0.08
N LEU A 29 -49.83 5.94 0.51
CA LEU A 29 -49.70 7.39 0.60
C LEU A 29 -48.65 7.82 1.64
N VAL A 30 -48.58 7.13 2.78
CA VAL A 30 -47.56 7.39 3.80
C VAL A 30 -46.16 7.06 3.29
N ILE A 31 -45.98 5.93 2.61
CA ILE A 31 -44.70 5.54 2.01
C ILE A 31 -44.28 6.55 0.94
N VAL A 32 -45.19 6.96 0.05
CA VAL A 32 -44.92 7.97 -0.99
C VAL A 32 -44.55 9.32 -0.37
N GLY A 33 -45.25 9.73 0.70
CA GLY A 33 -44.94 10.94 1.45
C GLY A 33 -43.53 10.91 2.08
N LEU A 34 -43.14 9.80 2.69
CA LEU A 34 -41.80 9.61 3.25
C LEU A 34 -40.71 9.63 2.17
N LEU A 35 -40.95 9.00 1.02
CA LEU A 35 -40.02 9.01 -0.11
C LEU A 35 -39.84 10.42 -0.69
N LEU A 36 -40.93 11.19 -0.82
CA LEU A 36 -40.87 12.59 -1.24
C LEU A 36 -40.10 13.45 -0.23
N LEU A 37 -40.29 13.21 1.06
CA LEU A 37 -39.59 13.93 2.11
C LEU A 37 -38.09 13.62 2.08
N LEU A 38 -37.70 12.35 1.91
CA LEU A 38 -36.31 11.94 1.72
C LEU A 38 -35.70 12.54 0.44
N PHE A 39 -36.47 12.64 -0.64
CA PHE A 39 -36.03 13.26 -1.89
C PHE A 39 -35.80 14.77 -1.73
N ILE A 40 -36.70 15.47 -1.04
CA ILE A 40 -36.57 16.90 -0.72
C ILE A 40 -35.36 17.15 0.18
N VAL A 41 -35.15 16.31 1.21
CA VAL A 41 -33.96 16.37 2.08
C VAL A 41 -32.68 16.10 1.28
N SER A 42 -32.67 15.14 0.36
CA SER A 42 -31.54 14.87 -0.55
C SER A 42 -31.24 16.07 -1.44
N ILE A 43 -32.26 16.69 -2.05
CA ILE A 43 -32.08 17.88 -2.90
C ILE A 43 -31.55 19.05 -2.08
N SER A 44 -32.14 19.34 -0.93
CA SER A 44 -31.72 20.45 -0.09
C SER A 44 -30.31 20.23 0.49
N TYR A 45 -29.93 18.99 0.82
CA TYR A 45 -28.55 18.63 1.15
C TYR A 45 -27.59 18.85 -0.03
N ARG A 46 -27.95 18.42 -1.26
CA ARG A 46 -27.15 18.66 -2.47
C ARG A 46 -27.01 20.14 -2.81
N LEU A 47 -28.09 20.92 -2.65
CA LEU A 47 -28.08 22.37 -2.85
C LEU A 47 -27.20 23.06 -1.81
N ARG A 48 -27.22 22.61 -0.55
CA ARG A 48 -26.35 23.12 0.53
C ARG A 48 -24.88 22.80 0.25
N ILE A 49 -24.57 21.58 -0.22
CA ILE A 49 -23.22 21.22 -0.68
C ILE A 49 -22.80 22.08 -1.87
N ARG A 50 -23.66 22.26 -2.88
CA ARG A 50 -23.37 23.13 -4.05
C ARG A 50 -23.12 24.58 -3.63
N LYS A 51 -23.93 25.13 -2.71
CA LYS A 51 -23.75 26.50 -2.20
C LYS A 51 -22.44 26.63 -1.40
N LYS A 52 -22.09 25.63 -0.59
CA LYS A 52 -20.81 25.53 0.13
C LYS A 52 -19.60 25.36 -0.82
N LYS A 53 -19.79 24.65 -1.94
CA LYS A 53 -18.77 24.50 -3.01
C LYS A 53 -18.57 25.81 -3.79
N LYS A 54 -19.66 26.50 -4.15
CA LYS A 54 -19.63 27.83 -4.81
C LYS A 54 -19.03 28.92 -3.92
N SER A 55 -19.23 28.84 -2.60
CA SER A 55 -18.61 29.73 -1.61
C SER A 55 -17.12 29.45 -1.38
N LYS A 56 -16.63 28.23 -1.67
CA LYS A 56 -15.21 27.84 -1.54
C LYS A 56 -14.39 28.04 -2.81
N GLU A 57 -15.01 28.45 -3.93
CA GLU A 57 -14.34 28.51 -5.24
C GLU A 57 -13.57 29.81 -5.50
N LYS A 58 -13.36 30.65 -4.47
CA LYS A 58 -12.52 31.86 -4.56
C LYS A 58 -11.71 32.11 -3.29
N GLU A 59 -10.92 31.14 -2.89
CA GLU A 59 -9.78 31.41 -2.03
C GLU A 59 -8.52 31.06 -2.81
N VAL A 60 -7.94 32.06 -3.46
CA VAL A 60 -6.59 31.97 -4.02
C VAL A 60 -5.67 31.91 -2.81
N VAL A 61 -5.11 30.72 -2.54
CA VAL A 61 -4.14 30.53 -1.47
C VAL A 61 -2.85 31.24 -1.87
N ARG A 62 -2.34 32.10 -0.99
CA ARG A 62 -1.07 32.81 -1.18
C ARG A 62 0.07 31.77 -1.34
N PRO A 63 1.15 32.07 -2.08
CA PRO A 63 2.33 31.22 -2.07
C PRO A 63 2.80 31.04 -0.63
N ILE A 64 2.93 29.81 -0.17
CA ILE A 64 3.19 29.51 1.24
C ILE A 64 4.70 29.53 1.57
N THR A 65 5.47 30.30 0.81
CA THR A 65 6.92 30.46 1.03
C THR A 65 7.22 31.25 2.31
N ASP A 66 6.28 32.06 2.80
CA ASP A 66 6.49 32.88 3.99
C ASP A 66 6.11 32.17 5.32
N VAL A 67 5.57 30.95 5.26
CA VAL A 67 5.01 30.24 6.44
C VAL A 67 5.60 28.82 6.65
N ILE A 68 6.11 28.15 5.60
CA ILE A 68 6.47 26.71 5.65
C ILE A 68 8.01 26.48 5.61
N GLY A 69 8.83 27.49 5.90
CA GLY A 69 10.30 27.31 5.91
C GLY A 69 10.90 27.03 4.52
N THR A 70 12.19 26.72 4.48
CA THR A 70 12.92 26.41 3.24
C THR A 70 12.65 24.97 2.75
N GLU A 71 12.82 24.67 1.46
CA GLU A 71 12.63 23.31 0.93
C GLU A 71 13.43 22.23 1.70
N PRO A 72 14.70 22.46 2.10
CA PRO A 72 15.43 21.50 2.93
C PRO A 72 14.79 21.24 4.30
N GLU A 73 14.25 22.28 4.94
CA GLU A 73 13.56 22.14 6.23
C GLU A 73 12.27 21.31 6.08
N GLN A 74 11.52 21.52 4.99
CA GLN A 74 10.31 20.74 4.69
C GLN A 74 10.61 19.28 4.42
N VAL A 75 11.69 18.98 3.68
CA VAL A 75 12.15 17.60 3.44
C VAL A 75 12.54 16.95 4.75
N GLU A 76 13.26 17.65 5.62
CA GLU A 76 13.65 17.13 6.93
C GLU A 76 12.43 16.85 7.82
N GLU A 77 11.46 17.76 7.90
CA GLU A 77 10.21 17.55 8.64
C GLU A 77 9.44 16.32 8.11
N LEU A 78 9.29 16.23 6.78
CA LEU A 78 8.62 15.09 6.14
C LEU A 78 9.36 13.77 6.44
N ASN A 79 10.69 13.78 6.41
CA ASN A 79 11.51 12.60 6.72
C ASN A 79 11.42 12.21 8.20
N GLN A 80 11.23 13.16 9.11
CA GLN A 80 10.97 12.87 10.52
C GLN A 80 9.62 12.15 10.71
N ASP A 81 8.59 12.57 9.96
CA ASP A 81 7.27 11.91 9.98
C ASP A 81 7.32 10.50 9.36
N LEU A 82 8.12 10.29 8.31
CA LEU A 82 8.24 9.01 7.59
C LEU A 82 9.13 7.99 8.29
N LYS A 83 10.15 8.43 9.04
CA LYS A 83 11.16 7.57 9.68
C LYS A 83 10.57 6.46 10.55
N PRO A 84 9.53 6.70 11.39
CA PRO A 84 8.87 5.62 12.16
C PRO A 84 8.28 4.52 11.28
N PHE A 85 7.88 4.83 10.05
CA PHE A 85 7.35 3.87 9.08
C PHE A 85 8.44 3.20 8.27
N GLY A 86 9.72 3.56 8.47
CA GLY A 86 10.85 2.99 7.74
C GLY A 86 11.09 3.60 6.37
N PHE A 87 10.56 4.80 6.11
CA PHE A 87 10.69 5.49 4.83
C PHE A 87 11.34 6.87 4.94
N ALA A 88 11.76 7.40 3.80
CA ALA A 88 12.20 8.77 3.57
C ALA A 88 11.75 9.24 2.18
N TYR A 89 11.88 10.54 1.92
CA TYR A 89 11.48 11.21 0.70
C TYR A 89 12.69 11.80 -0.01
N ASP A 90 12.77 11.55 -1.32
CA ASP A 90 13.77 12.09 -2.24
C ASP A 90 13.11 13.17 -3.11
N LEU A 91 13.48 14.43 -2.84
CA LEU A 91 12.98 15.59 -3.56
C LEU A 91 13.37 15.59 -5.05
N SER A 92 14.51 15.01 -5.41
CA SER A 92 15.06 15.11 -6.77
C SER A 92 14.23 14.35 -7.82
N GLN A 93 13.64 13.23 -7.42
CA GLN A 93 12.76 12.40 -8.24
C GLN A 93 11.29 12.47 -7.79
N ASP A 94 11.02 13.13 -6.66
CA ASP A 94 9.71 13.20 -6.01
C ASP A 94 9.16 11.79 -5.74
N ILE A 95 9.90 11.03 -4.94
CA ILE A 95 9.58 9.65 -4.57
C ILE A 95 9.84 9.38 -3.09
N PHE A 96 9.17 8.36 -2.56
CA PHE A 96 9.40 7.82 -1.24
C PHE A 96 10.18 6.52 -1.32
N TYR A 97 10.94 6.20 -0.29
CA TYR A 97 11.83 5.05 -0.30
C TYR A 97 12.17 4.49 1.07
N SER A 98 12.51 3.20 1.09
CA SER A 98 12.91 2.46 2.29
C SER A 98 14.23 2.97 2.88
N LEU A 99 14.24 3.11 4.20
CA LEU A 99 15.45 3.31 4.99
C LEU A 99 16.19 1.98 5.16
N MET A 100 17.52 2.05 5.25
CA MET A 100 18.36 0.88 5.49
C MET A 100 17.98 0.11 6.75
N ASN A 101 17.71 0.84 7.83
CA ASN A 101 17.47 0.30 9.17
C ASN A 101 16.01 0.46 9.61
N GLY A 102 15.06 0.31 8.67
CA GLY A 102 13.64 0.26 8.99
C GLY A 102 13.28 -0.96 9.84
N TRP A 103 12.21 -0.86 10.62
CA TRP A 103 11.73 -1.93 11.50
C TRP A 103 11.37 -3.21 10.72
N GLN A 104 11.02 -3.08 9.43
CA GLN A 104 10.71 -4.18 8.51
C GLN A 104 11.84 -5.21 8.42
N ARG A 105 13.09 -4.82 8.68
CA ARG A 105 14.24 -5.72 8.67
C ARG A 105 14.11 -6.87 9.70
N ASN A 106 13.35 -6.66 10.76
CA ASN A 106 13.17 -7.65 11.83
C ASN A 106 12.16 -8.76 11.50
N PHE A 107 11.52 -8.71 10.34
CA PHE A 107 10.36 -9.55 10.00
C PHE A 107 10.62 -10.55 8.87
N GLY A 108 11.83 -10.52 8.28
CA GLY A 108 12.20 -11.43 7.19
C GLY A 108 11.20 -11.41 6.03
N TYR A 109 11.05 -12.57 5.40
CA TYR A 109 10.08 -12.81 4.35
C TYR A 109 9.51 -14.23 4.45
N PHE A 110 8.22 -14.35 4.18
CA PHE A 110 7.57 -15.62 3.86
C PHE A 110 6.30 -15.37 3.05
N ARG A 111 5.86 -16.40 2.32
CA ARG A 111 4.77 -16.29 1.33
C ARG A 111 3.46 -15.69 1.87
N LEU A 112 3.18 -15.82 3.16
CA LEU A 112 1.94 -15.28 3.75
C LEU A 112 1.87 -13.73 3.67
N TYR A 113 3.01 -13.04 3.57
CA TYR A 113 3.02 -11.60 3.32
C TYR A 113 2.42 -11.25 1.95
N ASP A 114 2.75 -12.01 0.91
CA ASP A 114 2.15 -11.83 -0.41
C ASP A 114 0.65 -12.10 -0.35
N GLU A 115 0.25 -13.15 0.36
CA GLU A 115 -1.17 -13.49 0.56
C GLU A 115 -1.92 -12.39 1.31
N ALA A 116 -1.29 -11.68 2.25
CA ALA A 116 -1.92 -10.56 2.94
C ALA A 116 -2.08 -9.31 2.05
N SER A 117 -1.20 -9.11 1.07
CA SER A 117 -1.05 -7.85 0.31
C SER A 117 -2.39 -7.30 -0.24
N ALA A 118 -3.14 -8.12 -0.98
CA ALA A 118 -4.38 -7.68 -1.63
C ALA A 118 -5.43 -7.19 -0.64
N THR A 119 -5.49 -7.77 0.57
CA THR A 119 -6.45 -7.35 1.61
C THR A 119 -6.10 -6.00 2.23
N PHE A 120 -4.84 -5.58 2.13
CA PHE A 120 -4.34 -4.30 2.63
C PHE A 120 -4.15 -3.26 1.52
N SER A 121 -4.98 -3.32 0.47
CA SER A 121 -4.96 -2.38 -0.66
C SER A 121 -3.67 -2.38 -1.47
N MET A 122 -2.85 -3.43 -1.35
CA MET A 122 -1.67 -3.64 -2.19
C MET A 122 -2.01 -4.60 -3.32
N ILE A 123 -2.20 -4.06 -4.52
CA ILE A 123 -2.44 -4.86 -5.73
C ILE A 123 -1.14 -4.84 -6.54
N ILE A 124 -0.34 -5.86 -6.34
CA ILE A 124 1.04 -5.97 -6.84
C ILE A 124 1.26 -7.30 -7.55
N ASP A 125 2.20 -7.31 -8.49
CA ASP A 125 2.83 -8.52 -9.00
C ASP A 125 3.97 -8.91 -8.07
N CYS A 126 3.91 -10.12 -7.52
CA CYS A 126 4.95 -10.71 -6.66
C CYS A 126 5.77 -11.71 -7.48
N GLU A 127 7.09 -11.58 -7.49
CA GLU A 127 7.97 -12.47 -8.25
C GLU A 127 9.20 -12.89 -7.42
N PRO A 128 9.05 -13.91 -6.56
CA PRO A 128 10.16 -14.48 -5.82
C PRO A 128 10.99 -15.42 -6.70
N ILE A 129 12.30 -15.20 -6.75
CA ILE A 129 13.26 -16.05 -7.46
C ILE A 129 14.10 -16.79 -6.43
N TYR A 130 13.87 -18.10 -6.34
CA TYR A 130 14.57 -19.00 -5.42
C TYR A 130 15.82 -19.60 -6.07
N PHE A 131 16.91 -19.69 -5.31
CA PHE A 131 18.14 -20.34 -5.75
C PHE A 131 18.97 -20.80 -4.56
N SER A 132 19.95 -21.68 -4.81
CA SER A 132 20.87 -22.15 -3.78
C SER A 132 22.29 -21.66 -4.08
N TYR A 133 22.97 -21.12 -3.08
CA TYR A 133 24.34 -20.64 -3.20
C TYR A 133 25.07 -20.79 -1.87
N ASN A 134 26.30 -21.31 -1.94
CA ASN A 134 27.18 -21.55 -0.80
C ASN A 134 26.52 -22.32 0.36
N GLY A 135 25.73 -23.35 0.04
CA GLY A 135 25.03 -24.18 1.04
C GLY A 135 23.78 -23.54 1.66
N MET A 136 23.40 -22.33 1.24
CA MET A 136 22.23 -21.61 1.74
C MET A 136 21.13 -21.52 0.69
N LYS A 137 19.87 -21.43 1.14
CA LYS A 137 18.73 -21.08 0.29
C LYS A 137 18.63 -19.56 0.22
N TRP A 138 18.63 -19.02 -0.98
CA TRP A 138 18.49 -17.60 -1.25
C TRP A 138 17.18 -17.32 -1.98
N MET A 139 16.65 -16.13 -1.74
CA MET A 139 15.54 -15.59 -2.49
C MET A 139 15.81 -14.13 -2.79
N ILE A 140 15.67 -13.75 -4.05
CA ILE A 140 15.54 -12.35 -4.46
C ILE A 140 14.11 -12.15 -4.95
N GLU A 141 13.40 -11.18 -4.40
CA GLU A 141 12.00 -10.94 -4.70
C GLU A 141 11.79 -9.57 -5.35
N PHE A 142 11.01 -9.56 -6.42
CA PHE A 142 10.61 -8.35 -7.13
C PHE A 142 9.12 -8.09 -6.91
N TRP A 143 8.77 -6.90 -6.45
CA TRP A 143 7.38 -6.44 -6.39
C TRP A 143 7.18 -5.22 -7.27
N LYS A 144 6.04 -5.15 -7.97
CA LYS A 144 5.57 -3.93 -8.64
C LYS A 144 4.06 -3.80 -8.61
N GLY A 145 3.53 -2.59 -8.44
CA GLY A 145 2.08 -2.38 -8.51
C GLY A 145 1.58 -1.12 -7.82
N GLN A 146 0.37 -1.24 -7.27
CA GLN A 146 -0.31 -0.19 -6.50
C GLN A 146 -0.30 -0.55 -5.01
N TYR A 147 0.30 0.32 -4.19
CA TYR A 147 0.44 0.24 -2.74
C TYR A 147 -0.47 1.29 -2.10
N GLY A 148 -1.78 1.03 -2.07
CA GLY A 148 -2.74 2.01 -1.59
C GLY A 148 -2.73 3.29 -2.44
N MET A 149 -2.25 4.39 -1.86
CA MET A 149 -2.14 5.70 -2.52
C MET A 149 -0.88 5.90 -3.35
N THR A 150 0.06 4.94 -3.35
CA THR A 150 1.30 5.05 -4.12
C THR A 150 1.37 3.96 -5.18
N THR A 151 1.99 4.24 -6.32
CA THR A 151 2.49 3.19 -7.22
C THR A 151 3.98 3.02 -6.97
N GLY A 152 4.50 1.81 -7.05
CA GLY A 152 5.89 1.59 -6.74
C GLY A 152 6.38 0.20 -7.06
N CYS A 153 7.61 -0.04 -6.61
CA CYS A 153 8.29 -1.31 -6.77
C CYS A 153 9.33 -1.56 -5.68
N GLU A 154 9.70 -2.83 -5.53
CA GLU A 154 10.65 -3.31 -4.54
C GLU A 154 11.57 -4.38 -5.15
N VAL A 155 12.82 -4.41 -4.69
CA VAL A 155 13.77 -5.51 -4.88
C VAL A 155 14.37 -5.85 -3.52
N GLY A 156 14.07 -7.05 -3.01
CA GLY A 156 14.58 -7.54 -1.73
C GLY A 156 15.44 -8.79 -1.88
N ILE A 157 16.47 -8.93 -1.06
CA ILE A 157 17.32 -10.13 -0.98
C ILE A 157 17.29 -10.73 0.43
N TYR A 158 17.10 -12.04 0.48
CA TYR A 158 16.90 -12.80 1.69
C TYR A 158 17.57 -14.17 1.59
N TYR A 159 17.90 -14.78 2.73
CA TYR A 159 18.44 -16.13 2.77
C TYR A 159 17.94 -16.92 3.97
N THR A 160 18.14 -18.22 3.95
CA THR A 160 18.01 -19.08 5.12
C THR A 160 18.90 -20.33 5.01
N SER A 161 19.39 -20.80 6.14
CA SER A 161 19.98 -22.13 6.34
C SER A 161 18.95 -23.14 6.87
N GLY A 162 17.85 -22.63 7.45
CA GLY A 162 16.89 -23.42 8.19
C GLY A 162 16.02 -24.35 7.32
N PRO A 163 15.41 -25.37 7.96
CA PRO A 163 14.42 -26.21 7.30
C PRO A 163 13.15 -25.40 6.99
N ASP A 164 12.27 -25.99 6.18
CA ASP A 164 10.96 -25.40 5.97
C ASP A 164 10.15 -25.46 7.28
N LEU A 165 9.45 -24.37 7.59
CA LEU A 165 8.57 -24.30 8.73
C LEU A 165 7.28 -25.04 8.40
N ASN A 166 6.90 -25.99 9.25
CA ASN A 166 5.62 -26.68 9.16
C ASN A 166 4.79 -26.40 10.41
N ILE A 167 3.92 -25.39 10.31
CA ILE A 167 3.01 -24.94 11.35
C ILE A 167 1.60 -25.34 10.92
N PRO A 168 1.03 -26.43 11.47
CA PRO A 168 -0.25 -26.98 11.04
C PRO A 168 -1.37 -25.93 11.03
N GLY A 169 -2.03 -25.77 9.89
CA GLY A 169 -3.14 -24.83 9.70
C GLY A 169 -2.74 -23.36 9.60
N VAL A 170 -1.45 -23.01 9.67
CA VAL A 170 -0.97 -21.62 9.63
C VAL A 170 -0.04 -21.39 8.45
N PHE A 171 1.06 -22.14 8.37
CA PHE A 171 2.09 -21.93 7.35
C PHE A 171 2.88 -23.22 7.13
N ASN A 172 3.02 -23.62 5.87
CA ASN A 172 3.93 -24.67 5.47
C ASN A 172 4.81 -24.13 4.34
N GLY A 173 6.09 -23.88 4.61
CA GLY A 173 7.02 -23.34 3.65
C GLY A 173 8.27 -22.75 4.28
N THR A 174 9.14 -22.20 3.45
CA THR A 174 10.41 -21.62 3.87
C THR A 174 10.23 -20.20 4.40
N PHE A 175 10.79 -19.91 5.58
CA PHE A 175 10.99 -18.54 6.06
C PHE A 175 12.40 -18.08 5.68
N TYR A 176 12.49 -16.87 5.11
CA TYR A 176 13.76 -16.26 4.72
C TYR A 176 14.06 -15.06 5.63
N TYR A 177 15.27 -15.00 6.16
CA TYR A 177 15.74 -13.88 6.96
C TYR A 177 16.21 -12.74 6.06
N CYS A 178 16.08 -11.51 6.55
CA CYS A 178 16.74 -10.37 5.91
C CYS A 178 18.26 -10.58 5.95
N VAL A 179 18.95 -10.25 4.87
CA VAL A 179 20.41 -10.37 4.83
C VAL A 179 21.09 -9.51 5.91
N LYS A 180 22.22 -9.99 6.41
CA LYS A 180 23.14 -9.22 7.24
C LYS A 180 23.76 -8.06 6.45
N ASP A 181 24.42 -7.15 7.17
CA ASP A 181 25.00 -5.94 6.59
C ASP A 181 26.11 -6.24 5.58
N GLU A 182 26.90 -7.29 5.83
CA GLU A 182 27.92 -7.81 4.91
C GLU A 182 27.33 -8.49 3.67
N ASP A 183 26.13 -9.05 3.76
CA ASP A 183 25.51 -9.87 2.71
C ASP A 183 24.54 -9.08 1.81
N ARG A 184 24.53 -7.76 1.93
CA ARG A 184 23.81 -6.87 1.00
C ARG A 184 24.47 -6.91 -0.38
N ILE A 185 23.73 -6.46 -1.40
CA ILE A 185 24.26 -6.35 -2.76
C ILE A 185 23.97 -4.97 -3.34
N ASN A 186 24.73 -4.57 -4.36
CA ASN A 186 24.34 -3.40 -5.15
C ASN A 186 23.17 -3.81 -6.04
N MET A 187 22.06 -3.10 -5.87
CA MET A 187 20.86 -3.25 -6.66
C MET A 187 20.57 -1.93 -7.34
N SER A 188 20.05 -1.99 -8.55
CA SER A 188 19.46 -0.83 -9.20
C SER A 188 18.26 -1.24 -10.03
N PHE A 189 17.35 -0.30 -10.24
CA PHE A 189 16.26 -0.50 -11.17
C PHE A 189 15.83 0.80 -11.84
N ALA A 190 15.21 0.67 -13.01
CA ALA A 190 14.38 1.69 -13.63
C ALA A 190 12.92 1.23 -13.58
N PHE A 191 12.04 2.06 -13.03
CA PHE A 191 10.62 1.76 -12.92
C PHE A 191 9.81 2.56 -13.92
N ARG A 192 8.97 1.88 -14.71
CA ARG A 192 8.26 2.47 -15.83
C ARG A 192 6.76 2.23 -15.75
N LYS A 193 6.01 3.16 -16.33
CA LYS A 193 4.58 3.03 -16.58
C LYS A 193 4.29 3.27 -18.06
N ASN A 194 3.71 2.29 -18.73
CA ASN A 194 3.42 2.33 -20.17
C ASN A 194 4.66 2.74 -20.99
N GLY A 195 5.83 2.21 -20.63
CA GLY A 195 7.13 2.53 -21.22
C GLY A 195 7.80 3.82 -20.73
N ASN A 196 7.04 4.75 -20.13
CA ASN A 196 7.60 6.01 -19.61
C ASN A 196 8.32 5.78 -18.28
N LEU A 197 9.53 6.33 -18.15
CA LEU A 197 10.29 6.28 -16.91
C LEU A 197 9.60 7.11 -15.82
N LEU A 198 9.28 6.48 -14.68
CA LEU A 198 8.79 7.18 -13.49
C LEU A 198 9.95 7.61 -12.59
N PHE A 199 10.84 6.68 -12.24
CA PHE A 199 12.02 6.96 -11.42
C PHE A 199 13.06 5.83 -11.53
N THR A 200 14.25 6.09 -10.99
CA THR A 200 15.34 5.12 -10.89
C THR A 200 15.87 5.06 -9.48
N ARG A 201 16.43 3.90 -9.11
CA ARG A 201 17.14 3.73 -7.85
C ARG A 201 18.39 2.88 -8.03
N SER A 202 19.41 3.19 -7.24
CA SER A 202 20.65 2.43 -7.17
C SER A 202 21.23 2.56 -5.76
N ALA A 203 21.47 1.45 -5.07
CA ALA A 203 22.12 1.45 -3.77
C ALA A 203 22.65 0.06 -3.39
N TYR A 204 23.62 0.03 -2.48
CA TYR A 204 23.98 -1.16 -1.72
C TYR A 204 22.93 -1.38 -0.62
N HIS A 205 22.03 -2.36 -0.78
CA HIS A 205 20.88 -2.53 0.12
C HIS A 205 20.46 -4.00 0.24
N TRP A 206 19.62 -4.28 1.23
CA TRP A 206 18.87 -5.54 1.35
C TRP A 206 17.44 -5.47 0.78
N TRP A 207 16.91 -4.25 0.58
CA TRP A 207 15.51 -3.96 0.25
C TRP A 207 15.42 -2.58 -0.38
N LEU A 208 15.64 -2.54 -1.69
CA LEU A 208 15.60 -1.32 -2.47
C LEU A 208 14.17 -1.08 -2.96
N THR A 209 13.56 0.02 -2.55
CA THR A 209 12.17 0.33 -2.91
C THR A 209 12.04 1.71 -3.51
N GLY A 210 10.94 2.00 -4.20
CA GLY A 210 10.58 3.36 -4.57
C GLY A 210 9.08 3.48 -4.81
N PHE A 211 8.50 4.61 -4.39
CA PHE A 211 7.07 4.84 -4.45
C PHE A 211 6.75 6.26 -4.92
N LYS A 212 5.86 6.38 -5.90
CA LYS A 212 5.32 7.65 -6.40
C LYS A 212 3.93 7.87 -5.82
N LEU A 213 3.74 8.98 -5.12
CA LEU A 213 2.48 9.31 -4.45
C LEU A 213 1.40 9.78 -5.44
N ALA A 214 0.18 9.30 -5.22
CA ALA A 214 -1.04 9.67 -5.94
C ALA A 214 -1.02 9.46 -7.45
N GLU A 215 -0.11 8.60 -7.92
CA GLU A 215 -0.09 8.04 -9.26
C GLU A 215 -0.80 6.69 -9.22
N PHE A 216 -2.00 6.61 -9.79
CA PHE A 216 -2.76 5.35 -9.84
C PHE A 216 -2.32 4.49 -11.02
N SER A 217 -1.96 3.24 -10.78
CA SER A 217 -1.52 2.30 -11.81
C SER A 217 -2.20 0.94 -11.69
N GLN A 218 -2.37 0.28 -12.84
CA GLN A 218 -2.59 -1.17 -12.87
C GLN A 218 -1.24 -1.90 -12.98
N PRO A 219 -1.04 -3.06 -12.32
CA PRO A 219 0.22 -3.80 -12.43
C PRO A 219 0.66 -4.11 -13.86
N SER A 220 -0.29 -4.34 -14.77
CA SER A 220 -0.06 -4.58 -16.20
C SER A 220 0.47 -3.36 -16.97
N GLU A 221 0.40 -2.17 -16.40
CA GLU A 221 0.97 -0.95 -16.99
C GLU A 221 2.44 -0.76 -16.59
N LEU A 222 2.94 -1.55 -15.64
CA LEU A 222 4.20 -1.28 -14.94
C LEU A 222 5.26 -2.31 -15.35
N THR A 223 6.48 -1.84 -15.56
CA THR A 223 7.65 -2.69 -15.79
C THR A 223 8.86 -2.24 -14.97
N MET A 224 9.76 -3.17 -14.70
CA MET A 224 11.05 -2.90 -14.05
C MET A 224 12.21 -3.40 -14.90
N ASP A 225 13.22 -2.56 -15.10
CA ASP A 225 14.53 -3.00 -15.60
C ASP A 225 15.49 -3.05 -14.40
N ILE A 226 15.87 -4.26 -13.96
CA ILE A 226 16.59 -4.51 -12.70
C ILE A 226 18.03 -4.91 -13.00
N ILE A 227 18.98 -4.43 -12.20
CA ILE A 227 20.37 -4.84 -12.24
C ILE A 227 20.80 -5.26 -10.84
N LEU A 228 21.33 -6.47 -10.74
CA LEU A 228 21.83 -7.09 -9.52
C LEU A 228 23.34 -7.31 -9.68
N ASP A 229 24.15 -6.75 -8.78
CA ASP A 229 25.60 -6.97 -8.72
C ASP A 229 25.91 -7.97 -7.62
N LEU A 230 25.82 -9.26 -7.96
CA LEU A 230 25.94 -10.38 -7.02
C LEU A 230 27.40 -10.59 -6.59
N PHE A 231 27.62 -11.45 -5.58
CA PHE A 231 28.95 -11.61 -4.97
C PHE A 231 30.01 -12.08 -5.98
N ASP A 232 29.67 -13.08 -6.77
CA ASP A 232 30.55 -13.67 -7.76
C ASP A 232 29.77 -14.26 -8.94
N ARG A 233 30.50 -14.86 -9.88
CA ARG A 233 29.93 -15.52 -11.05
C ARG A 233 29.06 -16.73 -10.67
N GLN A 234 29.40 -17.45 -9.59
CA GLN A 234 28.70 -18.66 -9.18
C GLN A 234 27.31 -18.31 -8.63
N MET A 235 27.19 -17.24 -7.82
CA MET A 235 25.91 -16.73 -7.35
C MET A 235 25.07 -16.21 -8.52
N ALA A 236 25.68 -15.54 -9.50
CA ALA A 236 24.98 -15.10 -10.70
C ALA A 236 24.43 -16.27 -11.53
N GLU A 237 25.21 -17.34 -11.69
CA GLU A 237 24.75 -18.56 -12.38
C GLU A 237 23.64 -19.27 -11.60
N ALA A 238 23.75 -19.34 -10.27
CA ALA A 238 22.71 -19.89 -9.42
C ALA A 238 21.40 -19.09 -9.50
N PHE A 239 21.48 -17.76 -9.46
CA PHE A 239 20.33 -16.88 -9.62
C PHE A 239 19.69 -17.02 -11.01
N VAL A 240 20.48 -17.10 -12.08
CA VAL A 240 19.98 -17.33 -13.45
C VAL A 240 19.31 -18.69 -13.59
N LYS A 241 19.82 -19.72 -12.89
CA LYS A 241 19.12 -21.01 -12.81
C LYS A 241 17.74 -20.84 -12.15
N GLY A 242 17.66 -20.09 -11.05
CA GLY A 242 16.40 -19.72 -10.41
C GLY A 242 15.43 -18.99 -11.35
N LEU A 243 15.91 -18.02 -12.13
CA LEU A 243 15.11 -17.33 -13.15
C LEU A 243 14.54 -18.32 -14.19
N LYS A 244 15.38 -19.22 -14.71
CA LYS A 244 14.94 -20.26 -15.67
C LYS A 244 13.90 -21.21 -15.07
N GLU A 245 14.09 -21.60 -13.80
CA GLU A 245 13.13 -22.44 -13.07
C GLU A 245 11.80 -21.73 -12.83
N ALA A 246 11.82 -20.42 -12.62
CA ALA A 246 10.61 -19.60 -12.51
C ALA A 246 9.88 -19.42 -13.85
N GLY A 247 10.57 -19.56 -14.99
CA GLY A 247 9.99 -19.48 -16.34
C GLY A 247 10.56 -18.40 -17.24
N TYR A 248 11.57 -17.65 -16.79
CA TYR A 248 12.19 -16.59 -17.58
C TYR A 248 12.95 -17.11 -18.80
N THR A 249 12.84 -16.36 -19.89
CA THR A 249 13.53 -16.64 -21.16
C THR A 249 14.80 -15.78 -21.33
N GLU A 250 15.68 -16.17 -22.25
CA GLU A 250 16.92 -15.43 -22.54
C GLU A 250 16.69 -14.02 -23.13
N SER A 251 15.46 -13.71 -23.57
CA SER A 251 15.07 -12.35 -23.96
C SER A 251 14.73 -11.43 -22.78
N GLU A 252 14.50 -11.99 -21.60
CA GLU A 252 14.03 -11.26 -20.41
C GLU A 252 15.14 -11.02 -19.39
N TYR A 253 16.33 -11.58 -19.60
CA TYR A 253 17.48 -11.31 -18.75
C TYR A 253 18.80 -11.38 -19.53
N ALA A 254 19.85 -10.77 -18.98
CA ALA A 254 21.21 -10.87 -19.49
C ALA A 254 22.22 -11.03 -18.34
N VAL A 255 23.38 -11.62 -18.63
CA VAL A 255 24.43 -11.85 -17.63
C VAL A 255 25.75 -11.27 -18.13
N ARG A 256 26.45 -10.53 -17.25
CA ARG A 256 27.79 -10.00 -17.52
C ARG A 256 28.67 -10.13 -16.28
N GLY A 257 29.49 -11.19 -16.24
CA GLY A 257 30.30 -11.50 -15.06
C GLY A 257 29.42 -11.86 -13.86
N ARG A 258 29.52 -11.10 -12.77
CA ARG A 258 28.68 -11.24 -11.58
C ARG A 258 27.37 -10.42 -11.61
N ARG A 259 27.16 -9.66 -12.69
CA ARG A 259 25.95 -8.83 -12.86
C ARG A 259 24.88 -9.56 -13.65
N VAL A 260 23.66 -9.49 -13.16
CA VAL A 260 22.46 -10.01 -13.83
C VAL A 260 21.51 -8.84 -14.08
N TYR A 261 21.01 -8.74 -15.30
CA TYR A 261 20.05 -7.75 -15.76
C TYR A 261 18.73 -8.48 -15.97
N VAL A 262 17.63 -7.99 -15.42
CA VAL A 262 16.31 -8.65 -15.52
C VAL A 262 15.30 -7.61 -15.98
N HIS A 263 14.54 -7.94 -17.01
CA HIS A 263 13.36 -7.20 -17.43
C HIS A 263 12.11 -7.89 -16.83
N PHE A 264 11.46 -7.21 -15.89
CA PHE A 264 10.27 -7.71 -15.22
C PHE A 264 9.02 -6.95 -15.72
N ASP A 265 8.30 -7.57 -16.65
CA ASP A 265 7.01 -7.10 -17.17
C ASP A 265 5.85 -7.91 -16.57
N LYS A 266 5.82 -9.23 -16.78
CA LYS A 266 4.79 -10.11 -16.25
C LYS A 266 5.41 -11.10 -15.26
N PRO A 267 4.71 -11.41 -14.16
CA PRO A 267 5.18 -12.46 -13.27
C PRO A 267 5.06 -13.82 -13.95
N HIS A 268 6.09 -14.64 -13.79
CA HIS A 268 6.09 -16.04 -14.20
C HIS A 268 5.69 -16.96 -13.03
N THR A 269 5.86 -16.48 -11.79
CA THR A 269 5.43 -17.20 -10.60
C THR A 269 3.96 -17.00 -10.26
N GLN A 270 3.41 -17.95 -9.50
CA GLN A 270 2.02 -17.91 -9.07
C GLN A 270 1.76 -16.67 -8.19
N GLN A 271 0.75 -15.90 -8.57
CA GLN A 271 0.31 -14.74 -7.79
C GLN A 271 -0.51 -15.14 -6.55
N PRO A 272 -0.57 -14.29 -5.52
CA PRO A 272 -1.28 -14.62 -4.28
C PRO A 272 -2.76 -14.94 -4.49
N PHE A 273 -3.31 -15.91 -3.76
CA PHE A 273 -4.69 -16.35 -3.89
C PHE A 273 -5.69 -15.25 -3.53
N THR A 274 -5.31 -14.36 -2.61
CA THR A 274 -6.13 -13.21 -2.23
C THR A 274 -6.29 -12.19 -3.35
N ARG A 275 -5.39 -12.20 -4.34
CA ARG A 275 -5.45 -11.37 -5.57
C ARG A 275 -6.42 -11.98 -6.60
N ASN A 276 -7.66 -12.19 -6.19
CA ASN A 276 -8.74 -12.61 -7.09
C ASN A 276 -9.41 -11.40 -7.77
N PRO A 277 -10.17 -11.60 -8.87
CA PRO A 277 -10.76 -10.50 -9.63
C PRO A 277 -11.66 -9.57 -8.82
N LEU A 278 -12.42 -10.08 -7.85
CA LEU A 278 -13.31 -9.28 -7.01
C LEU A 278 -12.50 -8.39 -6.05
N THR A 279 -11.54 -8.96 -5.32
CA THR A 279 -10.66 -8.20 -4.42
C THR A 279 -9.90 -7.13 -5.21
N VAL A 280 -9.30 -7.50 -6.35
CA VAL A 280 -8.58 -6.57 -7.23
C VAL A 280 -9.48 -5.42 -7.66
N HIS A 281 -10.71 -5.70 -8.11
CA HIS A 281 -11.64 -4.67 -8.56
C HIS A 281 -11.99 -3.70 -7.42
N LEU A 282 -12.36 -4.21 -6.25
CA LEU A 282 -12.76 -3.41 -5.10
C LEU A 282 -11.59 -2.56 -4.59
N MET A 283 -10.42 -3.17 -4.41
CA MET A 283 -9.24 -2.48 -3.88
C MET A 283 -8.70 -1.45 -4.86
N GLN A 284 -8.60 -1.76 -6.16
CA GLN A 284 -8.16 -0.77 -7.15
C GLN A 284 -9.14 0.38 -7.31
N ARG A 285 -10.45 0.14 -7.16
CA ARG A 285 -11.44 1.22 -7.13
C ARG A 285 -11.22 2.15 -5.94
N ASN A 286 -10.93 1.59 -4.76
CA ASN A 286 -10.60 2.37 -3.58
C ASN A 286 -9.28 3.15 -3.76
N ASN A 287 -8.22 2.47 -4.22
CA ASN A 287 -6.91 3.09 -4.49
C ASN A 287 -7.03 4.26 -5.46
N ARG A 288 -7.76 4.07 -6.57
CA ARG A 288 -8.06 5.15 -7.52
C ARG A 288 -8.80 6.30 -6.86
N SER A 289 -9.85 6.01 -6.08
CA SER A 289 -10.62 7.04 -5.39
C SER A 289 -9.77 7.84 -4.41
N PHE A 290 -8.79 7.22 -3.72
CA PHE A 290 -7.88 7.93 -2.83
C PHE A 290 -6.87 8.79 -3.59
N CYS A 291 -6.30 8.29 -4.68
CA CYS A 291 -5.42 9.07 -5.56
C CYS A 291 -6.18 10.29 -6.12
N ASP A 292 -7.38 10.08 -6.64
CA ASP A 292 -8.24 11.15 -7.18
C ASP A 292 -8.61 12.18 -6.11
N ALA A 293 -8.92 11.72 -4.88
CA ALA A 293 -9.23 12.60 -3.76
C ALA A 293 -8.03 13.46 -3.35
N TYR A 294 -6.83 12.88 -3.26
CA TYR A 294 -5.60 13.61 -3.00
C TYR A 294 -5.32 14.64 -4.09
N ASN A 295 -5.36 14.23 -5.36
CA ASN A 295 -5.11 15.11 -6.51
C ASN A 295 -6.14 16.24 -6.58
N TYR A 296 -7.42 15.97 -6.29
CA TYR A 296 -8.46 16.98 -6.23
C TYR A 296 -8.25 17.97 -5.08
N LEU A 297 -7.92 17.46 -3.88
CA LEU A 297 -7.72 18.26 -2.68
C LEU A 297 -6.50 19.19 -2.84
N THR A 298 -5.46 18.72 -3.52
CA THR A 298 -4.17 19.39 -3.64
C THR A 298 -3.94 20.09 -4.98
N ARG A 299 -4.94 20.12 -5.87
CA ARG A 299 -4.87 20.69 -7.24
C ARG A 299 -4.36 22.13 -7.36
N ALA A 300 -4.38 22.89 -6.27
CA ALA A 300 -3.89 24.27 -6.21
C ALA A 300 -2.36 24.36 -6.06
N TYR A 301 -1.70 23.25 -5.74
CA TYR A 301 -0.27 23.16 -5.48
C TYR A 301 0.41 22.27 -6.52
N VAL A 302 1.64 22.64 -6.89
CA VAL A 302 2.44 21.90 -7.87
C VAL A 302 3.35 20.90 -7.15
N GLY A 303 4.18 21.37 -6.21
CA GLY A 303 5.18 20.56 -5.51
C GLY A 303 4.60 19.67 -4.42
N THR A 304 5.12 18.45 -4.29
CA THR A 304 4.66 17.45 -3.32
C THR A 304 4.79 17.91 -1.87
N LEU A 305 5.84 18.68 -1.55
CA LEU A 305 6.02 19.23 -0.20
C LEU A 305 4.85 20.14 0.20
N ASP A 306 4.50 21.11 -0.65
CA ASP A 306 3.34 22.00 -0.43
C ASP A 306 2.03 21.21 -0.33
N LYS A 307 1.84 20.22 -1.22
CA LYS A 307 0.66 19.34 -1.22
C LYS A 307 0.55 18.60 0.12
N LEU A 308 1.65 18.04 0.62
CA LEU A 308 1.68 17.28 1.86
C LEU A 308 1.48 18.16 3.09
N SER A 309 2.12 19.34 3.14
CA SER A 309 1.89 20.33 4.19
C SER A 309 0.43 20.76 4.25
N PHE A 310 -0.20 20.98 3.09
CA PHE A 310 -1.63 21.27 3.01
C PHE A 310 -2.50 20.10 3.49
N VAL A 311 -2.18 18.86 3.08
CA VAL A 311 -2.91 17.66 3.49
C VAL A 311 -2.77 17.41 4.98
N LYS A 312 -1.57 17.58 5.56
CA LYS A 312 -1.30 17.50 7.01
C LYS A 312 -2.23 18.42 7.80
N TYR A 313 -2.44 19.65 7.32
CA TYR A 313 -3.33 20.62 7.96
C TYR A 313 -4.83 20.39 7.68
N LYS A 314 -5.22 20.09 6.44
CA LYS A 314 -6.64 20.03 6.03
C LYS A 314 -7.27 18.64 6.15
N SER A 315 -6.47 17.58 6.09
CA SER A 315 -6.93 16.19 6.16
C SER A 315 -5.89 15.30 6.87
N PRO A 316 -5.73 15.43 8.20
CA PRO A 316 -4.74 14.65 8.96
C PRO A 316 -4.89 13.13 8.77
N ASN A 317 -6.13 12.64 8.61
CA ASN A 317 -6.38 11.22 8.37
C ASN A 317 -5.78 10.74 7.04
N MET A 318 -5.92 11.54 5.97
CA MET A 318 -5.29 11.22 4.68
C MET A 318 -3.77 11.32 4.79
N TYR A 319 -3.25 12.32 5.52
CA TYR A 319 -1.82 12.42 5.78
C TYR A 319 -1.27 11.16 6.45
N ASN A 320 -1.92 10.68 7.52
CA ASN A 320 -1.52 9.45 8.22
C ASN A 320 -1.58 8.22 7.30
N GLN A 321 -2.57 8.14 6.41
CA GLN A 321 -2.64 7.07 5.40
C GLN A 321 -1.47 7.13 4.41
N ILE A 322 -1.03 8.34 4.03
CA ILE A 322 0.14 8.53 3.17
C ILE A 322 1.41 8.14 3.91
N MET A 323 1.59 8.54 5.17
CA MET A 323 2.79 8.20 5.95
C MET A 323 2.95 6.68 6.13
N ASN A 324 1.83 5.96 6.28
CA ASN A 324 1.78 4.50 6.37
C ASN A 324 1.78 3.80 4.98
N MET A 325 2.56 4.33 4.03
CA MET A 325 2.69 3.75 2.69
C MET A 325 3.50 2.45 2.67
N GLY A 326 3.40 1.70 1.56
CA GLY A 326 4.12 0.44 1.41
C GLY A 326 3.40 -0.71 2.12
N LYS A 327 4.12 -1.44 2.99
CA LYS A 327 3.59 -2.58 3.76
C LYS A 327 3.09 -2.10 5.13
N PRO A 328 1.77 -1.97 5.35
CA PRO A 328 1.27 -1.56 6.65
C PRO A 328 1.61 -2.63 7.69
N TYR A 329 1.78 -2.23 8.96
CA TYR A 329 2.15 -3.15 10.06
C TYR A 329 1.29 -4.42 10.11
N GLN A 330 0.02 -4.30 9.73
CA GLN A 330 -0.93 -5.41 9.67
C GLN A 330 -0.54 -6.54 8.71
N VAL A 331 0.24 -6.26 7.66
CA VAL A 331 0.82 -7.32 6.79
C VAL A 331 1.75 -8.23 7.60
N PHE A 332 2.42 -7.67 8.60
CA PHE A 332 3.38 -8.36 9.44
C PHE A 332 2.78 -8.95 10.72
N GLU A 333 1.49 -8.73 11.02
CA GLU A 333 0.82 -9.40 12.16
C GLU A 333 0.88 -10.93 12.02
N ALA A 334 0.91 -11.43 10.77
CA ALA A 334 1.13 -12.84 10.48
C ALA A 334 2.46 -13.38 11.07
N TYR A 335 3.48 -12.54 11.21
CA TYR A 335 4.76 -12.90 11.82
C TYR A 335 4.61 -13.28 13.30
N ASP A 336 3.69 -12.64 14.02
CA ASP A 336 3.47 -12.93 15.44
C ASP A 336 3.04 -14.37 15.71
N ASN A 337 2.40 -15.00 14.72
CA ASN A 337 1.99 -16.40 14.77
C ASN A 337 3.16 -17.37 14.55
N ILE A 338 4.26 -16.92 13.93
CA ILE A 338 5.40 -17.79 13.58
C ILE A 338 6.69 -17.47 14.35
N LYS A 339 6.84 -16.28 14.93
CA LYS A 339 8.07 -15.80 15.59
C LYS A 339 8.59 -16.68 16.73
N GLY A 340 7.74 -17.52 17.33
CA GLY A 340 8.14 -18.48 18.35
C GLY A 340 8.87 -19.70 17.77
N PHE A 341 8.53 -20.09 16.54
CA PHE A 341 9.16 -21.19 15.81
C PHE A 341 10.45 -20.75 15.15
N VAL A 342 10.47 -19.51 14.61
CA VAL A 342 11.68 -18.88 14.05
C VAL A 342 12.77 -18.77 15.12
N ARG A 343 12.45 -18.18 16.28
CA ARG A 343 13.42 -18.01 17.39
C ARG A 343 13.94 -19.30 18.00
N LYS A 344 13.19 -20.40 17.90
CA LYS A 344 13.65 -21.69 18.42
C LYS A 344 14.75 -22.28 17.53
N HIS A 345 14.62 -22.11 16.22
CA HIS A 345 15.66 -22.50 15.27
C HIS A 345 16.93 -21.64 15.38
N ASP A 346 16.80 -20.35 15.68
CA ASP A 346 17.97 -19.46 15.88
C ASP A 346 18.85 -19.92 17.07
N ILE A 347 18.26 -20.53 18.11
CA ILE A 347 18.98 -21.04 19.29
C ILE A 347 19.65 -22.39 18.99
N ASP A 348 18.98 -23.25 18.22
CA ASP A 348 19.50 -24.57 17.85
C ASP A 348 20.67 -24.49 16.82
N GLU A 349 20.88 -23.34 16.15
CA GLU A 349 22.04 -23.08 15.27
C GLU A 349 23.25 -22.43 16.00
N GLU A 350 23.08 -21.92 17.22
CA GLU A 350 24.17 -21.32 18.04
C GLU A 350 24.84 -22.30 19.03
N GLU A 351 24.31 -23.52 19.20
CA GLU A 351 24.95 -24.66 19.91
C GLU A 351 25.72 -25.59 18.95
#